data_AF-A0A8S3HJM4-F1
#
_entry.id   AF-A0A8S3HJM4-F1
#
_cell.length_a   1.000
_cell.length_b   1.000
_cell.length_c   1.000
_cell.angle_alpha   90.00
_cell.angle_beta   90.00
_cell.angle_gamma   90.00
#
_symmetry.space_group_name_H-M   'P 1'
#
loop_
_entity.id
_entity.type
_entity.pdbx_description
1 polymer ?
#
loop_
_entity_poly.entity_id
_entity_poly.type
_entity_poly.pdbx_seq_one_letter_code
_entity_poly.pdbx_strand_id
1 'polypeptide(L)'
;SQLNMPYSLQVDKYKNLYILDTYNGRIQRWGPNDNVGVTIVGGHDFGNATNQLMYSYSLALDSEGNIFVSDLGNHRIQKFNILPETISC
;
A
#
# COMPACT_ATOMS: atom_id res chain seq x y z
N SER A 1 -14.24 -5.93 1.10
CA SER A 1 -13.99 -4.61 0.49
C SER A 1 -13.53 -4.83 -0.93
N GLN A 2 -14.07 -4.08 -1.91
CA GLN A 2 -13.69 -4.19 -3.32
C GLN A 2 -12.52 -3.26 -3.64
N LEU A 3 -11.60 -3.68 -4.51
CA LEU A 3 -10.55 -2.82 -5.07
C LEU A 3 -11.16 -1.85 -6.10
N ASN A 4 -10.58 -0.65 -6.24
CA ASN A 4 -11.03 0.36 -7.19
C ASN A 4 -9.84 0.89 -8.01
N MET A 5 -9.80 0.49 -9.28
CA MET A 5 -8.74 0.84 -10.23
C MET A 5 -7.32 0.67 -9.64
N PRO A 6 -6.92 -0.56 -9.24
CA PRO A 6 -5.57 -0.78 -8.72
C PRO A 6 -4.53 -0.68 -9.85
N TYR A 7 -3.52 0.17 -9.69
CA TYR A 7 -2.54 0.43 -10.77
C TYR A 7 -1.21 -0.31 -10.59
N SER A 8 -0.90 -0.75 -9.37
CA SER A 8 0.37 -1.39 -9.06
C SER A 8 0.21 -2.45 -7.99
N LEU A 9 1.01 -3.51 -8.10
CA LEU A 9 1.14 -4.54 -7.09
C LEU A 9 2.59 -4.97 -6.92
N GLN A 10 2.95 -5.46 -5.74
CA GLN A 10 4.23 -6.10 -5.45
C GLN A 10 4.00 -7.30 -4.52
N VAL A 11 4.92 -8.26 -4.57
CA VAL A 11 4.90 -9.46 -3.72
C VAL A 11 6.20 -9.53 -2.93
N ASP A 12 6.12 -9.72 -1.62
CA ASP A 12 7.31 -9.91 -0.79
C ASP A 12 7.79 -11.38 -0.76
N LYS A 13 8.93 -11.62 -0.11
CA LYS A 13 9.51 -12.98 0.04
C LYS A 13 8.64 -13.96 0.83
N TYR A 14 7.67 -13.46 1.59
CA TYR A 14 6.69 -14.24 2.35
C TYR A 14 5.38 -14.47 1.58
N LYS A 15 5.32 -14.03 0.31
CA LYS A 15 4.15 -14.09 -0.57
C LYS A 15 2.99 -13.21 -0.12
N ASN A 16 3.25 -12.17 0.68
CA ASN A 16 2.23 -11.13 0.89
C ASN A 16 2.16 -10.25 -0.35
N LEU A 17 0.95 -9.95 -0.79
CA LEU A 17 0.64 -9.08 -1.90
C LEU A 17 0.30 -7.68 -1.39
N TYR A 18 1.00 -6.68 -1.91
CA TYR A 18 0.77 -5.26 -1.63
C TYR A 18 0.17 -4.63 -2.88
N ILE A 19 -1.03 -4.06 -2.75
CA ILE A 19 -1.80 -3.51 -3.87
C ILE A 19 -1.98 -2.02 -3.64
N LEU A 20 -1.60 -1.22 -4.63
CA LEU A 20 -1.96 0.19 -4.69
C LEU A 20 -3.41 0.30 -5.18
N ASP A 21 -4.34 0.50 -4.24
CA ASP A 21 -5.76 0.66 -4.52
C ASP A 21 -6.05 2.13 -4.82
N THR A 22 -5.60 2.56 -6.00
CA THR A 22 -5.40 3.98 -6.37
C THR A 22 -6.65 4.82 -6.18
N TYR A 23 -7.82 4.37 -6.64
CA TYR A 23 -9.04 5.19 -6.53
C TYR A 23 -9.70 5.13 -5.14
N ASN A 24 -9.17 4.30 -4.24
CA ASN A 24 -9.51 4.33 -2.82
C ASN A 24 -8.42 5.02 -1.99
N GLY A 25 -7.38 5.58 -2.61
CA GLY A 25 -6.32 6.34 -1.92
C GLY A 25 -5.61 5.55 -0.81
N ARG A 26 -5.36 4.25 -1.04
CA ARG A 26 -4.82 3.36 0.00
C ARG A 26 -3.92 2.27 -0.55
N ILE A 27 -3.17 1.64 0.35
CA ILE A 27 -2.40 0.42 0.08
C ILE A 27 -3.02 -0.72 0.88
N GLN A 28 -3.34 -1.81 0.18
CA GLN A 28 -3.88 -3.03 0.76
C GLN A 28 -2.80 -4.11 0.83
N ARG A 29 -2.69 -4.81 1.95
CA ARG A 29 -1.87 -6.02 2.09
C ARG A 29 -2.77 -7.26 2.16
N TRP A 30 -2.43 -8.30 1.42
CA TRP A 30 -3.09 -9.59 1.43
C TRP A 30 -2.04 -10.67 1.69
N GLY A 31 -2.24 -11.50 2.70
CA GLY A 31 -1.47 -12.73 2.88
C GLY A 31 -1.78 -13.76 1.79
N PRO A 32 -0.94 -14.79 1.65
CA PRO A 32 -1.07 -15.80 0.58
C PRO A 32 -2.39 -16.58 0.61
N ASN A 33 -3.08 -16.62 1.75
CA ASN A 33 -4.35 -17.31 1.94
C ASN A 33 -5.48 -16.36 2.38
N ASP A 34 -5.27 -15.05 2.33
CA ASP A 34 -6.26 -14.08 2.78
C ASP A 34 -7.36 -13.92 1.72
N ASN A 35 -8.61 -13.95 2.17
CA ASN A 35 -9.76 -13.64 1.32
C ASN A 35 -10.13 -12.15 1.35
N VAL A 36 -9.49 -11.38 2.23
CA VAL A 36 -9.74 -9.95 2.43
C VAL A 36 -8.42 -9.23 2.73
N GLY A 37 -8.17 -8.13 2.04
CA GLY A 37 -7.02 -7.28 2.31
C GLY A 37 -7.19 -6.36 3.51
N VAL A 38 -6.07 -6.05 4.15
CA VAL A 38 -5.95 -5.09 5.26
C VAL A 38 -5.35 -3.79 4.74
N THR A 39 -5.96 -2.66 5.08
CA THR A 39 -5.41 -1.34 4.74
C THR A 39 -4.23 -1.04 5.66
N ILE A 40 -3.06 -0.83 5.06
CA ILE A 40 -1.80 -0.58 5.79
C ILE A 40 -1.31 0.87 5.67
N VAL A 41 -1.80 1.59 4.65
CA VAL A 41 -1.50 3.01 4.37
C VAL A 41 -2.74 3.63 3.74
N GLY A 42 -3.08 4.87 4.09
CA GLY A 42 -4.22 5.57 3.50
C GLY A 42 -5.60 5.05 3.93
N GLY A 43 -6.61 5.29 3.10
CA GLY A 43 -8.00 4.86 3.35
C GLY A 43 -8.88 5.86 4.11
N HIS A 44 -8.39 7.08 4.32
CA HIS A 44 -9.11 8.21 4.93
C HIS A 44 -9.18 9.38 3.94
N ASP A 45 -9.82 9.12 2.80
CA ASP A 45 -9.91 10.02 1.65
C ASP A 45 -8.57 10.38 0.99
N PHE A 46 -8.66 10.98 -0.20
CA PHE A 46 -7.49 11.57 -0.85
C PHE A 46 -7.00 12.79 -0.08
N GLY A 47 -5.69 12.95 0.00
CA GLY A 47 -5.09 14.13 0.62
C GLY A 47 -3.57 14.09 0.64
N ASN A 48 -2.97 15.08 1.29
CA ASN A 48 -1.53 15.32 1.28
C ASN A 48 -0.87 15.13 2.66
N ALA A 49 -1.62 14.69 3.67
CA ALA A 49 -1.05 14.31 4.96
C ALA A 49 -0.04 13.15 4.81
N THR A 50 0.78 12.92 5.83
CA THR A 50 1.86 11.90 5.81
C THR A 50 1.38 10.46 5.64
N ASN A 51 0.09 10.18 5.87
CA ASN A 51 -0.52 8.87 5.65
C ASN A 51 -1.69 8.93 4.65
N GLN A 52 -1.74 9.97 3.82
CA GLN A 52 -2.69 10.08 2.72
C GLN A 52 -1.97 10.00 1.38
N LEU A 53 -2.71 9.51 0.40
CA LEU A 53 -2.29 9.32 -0.97
C LEU A 53 -3.24 10.07 -1.89
N MET A 54 -2.76 10.52 -3.05
CA MET A 54 -3.58 11.18 -4.05
C MET A 54 -3.19 10.69 -5.45
N TYR A 55 -4.10 9.96 -6.10
CA TYR A 55 -3.94 9.43 -7.46
C TYR A 55 -2.57 8.76 -7.73
N SER A 56 -2.05 8.03 -6.74
CA SER A 56 -0.73 7.41 -6.81
C SER A 56 -0.69 6.29 -7.86
N TYR A 57 0.47 6.11 -8.52
CA TYR A 57 0.55 5.28 -9.73
C TYR A 57 1.34 3.98 -9.55
N SER A 58 2.39 3.99 -8.72
CA SER A 58 3.27 2.84 -8.54
C SER A 58 3.69 2.70 -7.09
N LEU A 59 3.91 1.45 -6.67
CA LEU A 59 4.62 1.13 -5.44
C LEU A 59 5.79 0.19 -5.71
N ALA A 60 6.82 0.27 -4.87
CA ALA A 60 7.98 -0.63 -4.86
C ALA A 60 8.30 -1.05 -3.43
N LEU A 61 8.86 -2.25 -3.27
CA LEU A 61 9.34 -2.77 -1.98
C LEU A 61 10.87 -2.77 -1.97
N ASP A 62 11.46 -2.45 -0.82
CA ASP A 62 12.87 -2.76 -0.56
C ASP A 62 13.04 -4.12 0.14
N SER A 63 14.30 -4.52 0.39
CA SER A 63 14.63 -5.79 1.04
C SER A 63 14.18 -5.88 2.51
N GLU A 64 13.89 -4.75 3.14
CA GLU A 64 13.39 -4.67 4.51
C GLU A 64 11.84 -4.70 4.55
N GLY A 65 11.19 -4.62 3.39
CA GLY A 65 9.73 -4.57 3.26
C GLY A 65 9.15 -3.15 3.37
N ASN A 66 9.99 -2.10 3.34
CA ASN A 66 9.48 -0.74 3.27
C ASN A 66 8.85 -0.49 1.90
N ILE A 67 7.78 0.31 1.88
CA ILE A 67 7.04 0.64 0.66
C ILE A 67 7.42 2.05 0.21
N PHE A 68 7.81 2.18 -1.05
CA PHE A 68 7.99 3.45 -1.73
C PHE A 68 6.84 3.67 -2.70
N VAL A 69 6.22 4.85 -2.67
CA VAL A 69 5.06 5.17 -3.52
C VAL A 69 5.34 6.42 -4.34
N SER A 70 5.05 6.35 -5.64
CA SER A 70 4.93 7.54 -6.49
C SER A 70 3.55 8.18 -6.29
N ASP A 71 3.49 9.12 -5.34
CA ASP A 71 2.29 9.83 -4.94
C ASP A 71 2.01 10.99 -5.90
N LEU A 72 1.63 10.62 -7.12
CA LEU A 72 1.57 11.48 -8.30
C LEU A 72 0.77 12.77 -8.08
N GLY A 73 -0.42 12.65 -7.50
CA GLY A 73 -1.31 13.79 -7.25
C GLY A 73 -0.77 14.78 -6.21
N ASN A 74 0.16 14.33 -5.36
CA ASN A 74 0.84 15.18 -4.37
C ASN A 74 2.26 15.58 -4.81
N HIS A 75 2.69 15.20 -6.02
CA HIS A 75 4.01 15.54 -6.57
C HIS A 75 5.20 15.12 -5.68
N ARG A 76 5.09 13.96 -5.02
CA ARG A 76 6.12 13.47 -4.09
C ARG A 76 6.35 11.98 -4.20
N ILE A 77 7.47 11.54 -3.64
CA ILE A 77 7.71 10.13 -3.29
C ILE A 77 7.53 10.00 -1.78
N GLN A 78 6.79 8.99 -1.34
CA GLN A 78 6.66 8.66 0.08
C GLN A 78 7.28 7.30 0.37
N LYS A 79 7.92 7.19 1.54
CA LYS A 79 8.42 5.93 2.11
C LYS A 79 7.58 5.58 3.33
N PHE A 80 7.06 4.37 3.38
CA PHE A 80 6.36 3.81 4.53
C PHE A 80 7.15 2.64 5.08
N ASN A 81 7.51 2.74 6.36
CA ASN A 81 8.16 1.64 7.05
C ASN A 81 7.09 0.66 7.51
N ILE A 82 7.04 -0.52 6.88
CA ILE A 82 6.11 -1.57 7.27
C ILE A 82 6.90 -2.53 8.14
N LEU A 83 6.71 -2.44 9.45
CA LEU A 83 7.40 -3.32 10.39
C LEU A 83 6.97 -4.77 10.11
N PRO A 84 7.91 -5.74 10.12
CA PRO A 84 7.61 -7.12 9.77
C PRO A 84 6.61 -7.82 10.70
N GLU A 85 6.25 -7.25 11.86
CA GLU A 85 5.42 -7.94 12.85
C GLU A 85 4.41 -7.02 13.56
N THR A 86 3.17 -7.02 13.07
CA THR A 86 2.02 -7.24 13.97
C THR A 86 1.54 -8.67 13.73
N ILE A 87 2.41 -9.64 14.03
CA ILE A 87 2.01 -11.03 14.26
C ILE A 87 1.92 -11.14 15.79
N SER A 88 0.78 -10.74 16.33
CA SER A 88 0.41 -11.20 17.68
C SER A 88 -0.19 -12.58 17.52
N CYS A 89 0.48 -13.56 18.11
CA CYS A 89 -0.03 -14.92 18.32
C CYS A 89 -1.37 -14.91 19.05
#